data_AF-A0A7J9YWP4-F1
#
_entry.id   AF-A0A7J9YWP4-F1
#
_cell.length_a   1.000
_cell.length_b   1.000
_cell.length_c   1.000
_cell.angle_alpha   90.00
_cell.angle_beta   90.00
_cell.angle_gamma   90.00
#
_symmetry.space_group_name_H-M   'P 1'
#
loop_
_entity.id
_entity.type
_entity.pdbx_description
1 polymer ?
#
loop_
_entity_poly.entity_id
_entity_poly.type
_entity_poly.pdbx_seq_one_letter_code
_entity_poly.pdbx_strand_id
1 'polypeptide(L)' 'MARLIRLDGAGHTTLAEWTGGDATSEGGAVDAFRGELERGMIASVQHPDGTAEVVRDLPREAELVVLRRPIAGG' A
#
# COMPACT_ATOMS: atom_id res chain seq x y z
N MET A 1 -1.46 3.78 13.67
CA MET A 1 -2.19 2.73 12.94
C MET A 1 -1.97 2.99 11.47
N ALA A 2 -1.46 2.00 10.75
CA ALA A 2 -1.03 2.14 9.37
C ALA A 2 -2.12 1.63 8.40
N ARG A 3 -2.11 2.12 7.17
CA ARG A 3 -3.19 1.87 6.20
C ARG A 3 -2.66 1.52 4.82
N LEU A 4 -3.35 0.57 4.19
CA LEU A 4 -3.18 0.20 2.79
C LEU A 4 -4.37 0.75 2.01
N ILE A 5 -4.12 1.73 1.16
CA ILE A 5 -5.15 2.31 0.32
C ILE A 5 -4.87 2.03 -1.15
N ARG A 6 -5.93 1.91 -1.93
CA ARG A 6 -5.86 1.97 -3.39
C ARG A 6 -6.48 3.26 -3.87
N LEU A 7 -5.75 4.00 -4.70
CA LEU A 7 -6.31 5.12 -5.43
C LEU A 7 -7.27 4.61 -6.51
N ASP A 8 -8.46 5.18 -6.52
CA ASP A 8 -9.50 4.94 -7.51
C ASP A 8 -10.04 6.27 -8.04
N GLY A 9 -10.89 6.21 -9.07
CA GLY A 9 -11.39 7.42 -9.74
C GLY A 9 -12.22 8.35 -8.86
N ALA A 10 -12.68 7.90 -7.68
CA ALA A 10 -13.47 8.70 -6.75
C ALA A 10 -12.66 9.19 -5.54
N GLY A 11 -11.40 8.77 -5.41
CA GLY A 11 -10.53 9.10 -4.29
C GLY A 11 -9.66 7.90 -3.92
N HIS A 12 -10.08 7.14 -2.91
CA HIS A 12 -9.41 5.92 -2.51
C HIS A 12 -10.33 4.91 -1.82
N THR A 13 -9.92 3.66 -1.89
CA THR A 13 -10.49 2.52 -1.18
C THR A 13 -9.48 2.04 -0.14
N THR A 14 -9.88 1.94 1.13
CA THR A 14 -9.06 1.25 2.15
C THR A 14 -9.20 -0.26 1.98
N LEU A 15 -8.06 -0.94 1.83
CA LEU A 15 -8.02 -2.38 1.63
C LEU A 15 -7.70 -3.13 2.92
N ALA A 16 -6.80 -2.57 3.72
CA ALA A 16 -6.40 -3.13 5.00
C ALA A 16 -5.88 -2.02 5.92
N GLU A 17 -5.99 -2.26 7.22
CA GLU A 17 -5.38 -1.46 8.27
C GLU A 17 -4.56 -2.39 9.15
N TRP A 18 -3.42 -1.91 9.65
CA TRP A 18 -2.60 -2.69 10.58
C TRP A 18 -2.01 -1.87 11.71
N THR A 19 -1.67 -2.58 12.78
CA THR A 19 -0.96 -2.03 13.92
C THR A 19 0.43 -2.64 13.94
N GLY A 20 1.46 -1.79 13.98
CA GLY A 20 2.85 -2.24 14.06
C GLY A 20 3.04 -3.09 15.31
N GLY A 21 3.59 -4.30 15.13
CA GLY A 21 3.78 -5.27 16.21
C GLY A 21 2.59 -6.21 16.44
N ASP A 22 1.47 -6.03 15.73
CA ASP A 22 0.37 -7.00 15.71
C ASP A 22 0.47 -7.91 14.48
N ALA A 23 1.02 -9.11 14.68
CA ALA A 23 1.31 -10.04 13.59
C ALA A 23 0.06 -10.49 12.81
N THR A 24 -1.11 -10.51 13.46
CA THR A 24 -2.38 -10.91 12.83
C THR A 24 -2.84 -9.85 11.84
N SER A 25 -2.91 -8.59 12.28
CA SER A 25 -3.32 -7.47 11.42
C SER A 25 -2.29 -7.19 10.32
N GLU A 26 -1.00 -7.33 10.62
CA GLU A 26 0.07 -7.24 9.61
C GLU A 26 -0.06 -8.36 8.56
N GLY A 27 -0.37 -9.59 8.98
CA GLY A 27 -0.56 -10.71 8.07
C GLY A 27 -1.69 -10.47 7.06
N GLY A 28 -2.83 -9.95 7.53
CA GLY A 28 -3.95 -9.58 6.66
C GLY A 28 -3.61 -8.46 5.68
N ALA A 29 -2.84 -7.45 6.13
CA ALA A 29 -2.39 -6.38 5.27
C ALA A 29 -1.39 -6.85 4.19
N VAL A 30 -0.50 -7.80 4.54
CA VAL A 30 0.45 -8.40 3.59
C VAL A 30 -0.28 -9.19 2.50
N ASP A 31 -1.30 -9.96 2.87
CA ASP A 31 -2.10 -10.74 1.91
C ASP A 31 -2.84 -9.81 0.93
N ALA A 32 -3.53 -8.80 1.46
CA ALA A 32 -4.21 -7.78 0.64
C ALA A 32 -3.23 -7.03 -0.29
N PHE A 33 -2.05 -6.67 0.23
CA PHE A 33 -1.02 -5.99 -0.53
C PHE A 33 -0.53 -6.83 -1.72
N ARG A 34 -0.21 -8.12 -1.48
CA ARG A 34 0.22 -9.05 -2.53
C ARG A 34 -0.86 -9.24 -3.59
N GLY A 35 -2.10 -9.45 -3.16
CA GLY A 35 -3.23 -9.60 -4.07
C GLY A 35 -3.37 -8.42 -5.03
N GLU A 36 -3.13 -7.18 -4.59
CA GLU A 36 -3.18 -6.02 -5.48
C GLU A 36 -1.95 -5.91 -6.39
N LEU A 37 -0.74 -6.25 -5.92
CA LEU A 37 0.45 -6.29 -6.79
C LEU A 37 0.30 -7.31 -7.92
N GLU A 38 -0.27 -8.48 -7.62
CA GLU A 38 -0.58 -9.51 -8.61
C GLU A 38 -1.59 -9.03 -9.66
N ARG A 39 -2.46 -8.07 -9.31
CA ARG A 39 -3.37 -7.39 -10.23
C ARG A 39 -2.69 -6.31 -11.07
N GLY A 40 -1.37 -6.16 -10.95
CA GLY A 40 -0.57 -5.19 -11.68
C GLY A 40 -0.59 -3.79 -11.08
N MET A 41 -0.98 -3.64 -9.82
CA MET A 41 -0.93 -2.35 -9.12
C MET A 41 0.50 -2.01 -8.72
N ILE A 42 0.81 -0.71 -8.63
CA ILE A 42 2.09 -0.20 -8.13
C ILE A 42 1.87 0.32 -6.73
N ALA A 43 2.60 -0.21 -5.76
CA ALA A 43 2.61 0.30 -4.39
C ALA A 43 3.72 1.33 -4.21
N SER A 44 3.42 2.39 -3.48
CA SER A 44 4.41 3.38 -3.04
C SER A 44 4.15 3.85 -1.62
N VAL A 45 5.22 4.16 -0.91
CA VAL A 45 5.18 4.86 0.38
C VAL A 45 5.70 6.28 0.23
N GLN A 46 5.17 7.20 1.02
CA GLN A 46 5.74 8.53 1.17
C GLN A 46 6.66 8.54 2.37
N HIS A 47 7.87 9.02 2.16
CA HIS A 47 8.84 9.27 3.20
C HIS A 47 8.64 10.65 3.83
N PRO A 48 9.11 10.88 5.07
CA PRO A 48 8.99 12.17 5.75
C PRO A 48 9.70 13.33 5.03
N ASP A 49 10.66 13.01 4.16
CA ASP A 49 11.40 13.97 3.33
C ASP A 49 10.61 14.40 2.08
N GLY A 50 9.38 13.90 1.91
CA GLY A 50 8.51 14.20 0.77
C GLY A 50 8.79 13.35 -0.47
N THR A 51 9.70 12.38 -0.39
CA THR A 51 9.95 11.46 -1.51
C THR A 51 8.95 10.31 -1.51
N ALA A 52 8.70 9.75 -2.70
CA ALA A 52 7.87 8.56 -2.84
C ALA A 52 8.74 7.39 -3.32
N GLU A 53 8.72 6.29 -2.57
CA GLU A 53 9.44 5.07 -2.92
C GLU A 53 8.47 3.98 -3.37
N VAL A 54 8.77 3.34 -4.50
CA VAL A 54 8.02 2.18 -4.98
C VAL A 54 8.50 0.94 -4.24
N VAL A 55 7.58 0.25 -3.58
CA VAL A 55 7.86 -0.93 -2.76
C VAL A 55 7.24 -2.18 -3.37
N ARG A 56 7.95 -3.30 -3.23
CA ARG A 56 7.51 -4.63 -3.71
C ARG A 56 7.01 -5.56 -2.61
N ASP A 57 7.26 -5.18 -1.35
CA ASP A 57 6.81 -5.86 -0.14
C ASP A 57 6.20 -4.81 0.78
N LEU A 58 5.26 -5.21 1.64
CA LEU A 58 4.60 -4.29 2.57
C LEU A 58 5.60 -3.79 3.63
N PRO A 59 5.92 -2.48 3.67
CA PRO A 59 6.74 -1.91 4.72
C PRO A 59 5.89 -1.73 5.98
N ARG A 60 6.08 -2.63 6.95
CA ARG A 60 5.28 -2.67 8.19
C ARG A 60 5.40 -1.41 9.05
N GLU A 61 6.53 -0.72 8.92
CA GLU A 61 6.84 0.52 9.62
C GLU A 61 6.22 1.75 8.95
N ALA A 62 5.74 1.64 7.71
CA ALA A 62 5.12 2.76 7.01
C ALA A 62 3.72 3.03 7.55
N GLU A 63 3.40 4.32 7.75
CA GLU A 63 2.07 4.73 8.21
C GLU A 63 1.01 4.69 7.10
N LEU A 64 1.43 4.79 5.84
CA LEU A 64 0.55 4.79 4.68
C LEU A 64 1.23 4.16 3.46
N VAL A 65 0.58 3.16 2.89
CA VAL A 65 0.96 2.54 1.63
C VAL A 65 -0.13 2.81 0.61
N VAL A 66 0.26 3.37 -0.53
CA VAL A 66 -0.66 3.80 -1.59
C VAL A 66 -0.45 2.92 -2.82
N LEU A 67 -1.51 2.22 -3.23
CA LEU A 67 -1.59 1.46 -4.47
C LEU A 67 -2.22 2.30 -5.56
N ARG A 68 -1.59 2.35 -6.73
CA ARG A 68 -2.11 3.05 -7.91
C ARG A 68 -2.01 2.19 -9.15
N ARG A 69 -2.90 2.41 -10.11
CA ARG A 69 -2.75 1.79 -11.43
C ARG A 69 -1.49 2.34 -12.09
N PRO A 70 -0.76 1.53 -12.86
CA PRO A 70 0.31 2.04 -13.71
C PRO A 70 -0.26 3.13 -14.63
N ILE A 71 0.42 4.26 -14.72
CA ILE A 71 0.18 5.19 -15.81
C ILE A 71 0.75 4.48 -17.04
N ALA A 72 -0.10 3.87 -17.86
CA ALA A 72 0.31 3.35 -19.14
C ALA A 72 0.76 4.53 -20.01
N GLY A 73 2.07 4.80 -20.02
CA GLY A 73 2.69 5.73 -20.95
C GLY A 73 2.84 5.03 -22.29
N GLY A 74 2.16 5.55 -23.31
CA GLY A 74 2.61 5.46 -24.70
C GLY A 74 3.70 6.51 -24.96
#